data_AF-A0A939ZR87-F1
#
_entry.id   AF-A0A939ZR87-F1
#
_cell.length_a   1.000
_cell.length_b   1.000
_cell.length_c   1.000
_cell.angle_alpha   90.00
_cell.angle_beta   90.00
_cell.angle_gamma   90.00
#
_symmetry.space_group_name_H-M   'P 1'
#
loop_
_entity.id
_entity.type
_entity.pdbx_description
1 polymer ?
#
loop_
_entity_poly.entity_id
_entity_poly.type
_entity_poly.pdbx_seq_one_letter_code
_entity_poly.pdbx_strand_id
1 'polypeptide(L)'
;MLGTIMSVIKSYMGTGFVTVVFLLCLAYLAFTERDKVKRCVFIYMPLVVIIVFLCPLTYKFYGKVSEDVTYYRLLWLIPVTPVIAYASVSYLTGIKSGKKKTLAAIALALFLAFSGKLMYTSVHMVDAENVYHMPQVVVDICDTIHVDGREVRAAMPEELMQFVRQYDPCICLAYGRQYLMGIYAEENDFRDAMIARDTELIGTLGTIREVHYIIVRPGEEFEELPVNYEEYARIDGFIIYKNTVVSTSV
;
A
#
# COMPACT_ATOMS: atom_id res chain seq x y z
N MET A 1 0.28 10.26 21.79
CA MET A 1 -1.11 10.34 21.27
C MET A 1 -1.31 11.55 20.36
N LEU A 2 -1.36 12.79 20.86
CA LEU A 2 -1.50 13.98 19.98
C LEU A 2 -0.37 14.10 18.94
N GLY A 3 0.88 13.81 19.33
CA GLY A 3 2.01 13.76 18.38
C GLY A 3 1.83 12.73 17.26
N THR A 4 1.29 11.55 17.59
CA THR A 4 0.97 10.49 16.63
C THR A 4 -0.12 10.94 15.66
N ILE A 5 -1.22 11.51 16.18
CA ILE A 5 -2.32 12.07 15.36
C ILE A 5 -1.79 13.14 14.41
N MET A 6 -0.92 14.03 14.90
CA MET A 6 -0.32 15.08 14.06
C MET A 6 0.61 14.52 12.99
N SER A 7 1.35 13.45 13.27
CA SER A 7 2.18 12.75 12.29
C SER A 7 1.33 12.13 11.16
N VAL A 8 0.21 11.51 11.53
CA VAL A 8 -0.75 10.96 10.58
C VAL A 8 -1.34 12.06 9.69
N ILE A 9 -1.71 13.21 10.26
CA ILE A 9 -2.23 14.35 9.49
C ILE A 9 -1.17 14.86 8.52
N LYS A 10 0.07 15.08 8.97
CA LYS A 10 1.16 15.52 8.09
C LYS A 10 1.37 14.56 6.92
N SER A 11 1.33 13.26 7.18
CA SER A 11 1.46 12.23 6.16
C SER A 11 0.29 12.25 5.17
N TYR A 12 -0.94 12.41 5.68
CA TYR A 12 -2.16 12.51 4.85
C TYR A 12 -2.20 13.78 4.00
N MET A 13 -1.78 14.93 4.56
CA MET A 13 -1.71 16.19 3.84
C MET A 13 -0.72 16.15 2.68
N GLY A 14 0.30 15.29 2.78
CA GLY A 14 1.38 15.19 1.82
C GLY A 14 2.18 16.49 1.70
N THR A 15 2.80 16.68 0.54
CA THR A 15 3.62 17.87 0.23
C THR A 15 2.90 18.92 -0.61
N GLY A 16 1.64 18.66 -0.98
CA GLY A 16 0.86 19.52 -1.88
C GLY A 16 -0.03 20.52 -1.15
N PHE A 17 -0.65 21.41 -1.92
CA PHE A 17 -1.56 22.45 -1.43
C PHE A 17 -3.03 21.98 -1.33
N VAL A 18 -3.35 20.77 -1.78
CA VAL A 18 -4.73 20.24 -1.85
C VAL A 18 -5.47 20.37 -0.52
N THR A 19 -4.81 20.09 0.61
CA THR A 19 -5.45 20.27 1.93
C THR A 19 -5.79 21.73 2.23
N VAL A 20 -4.90 22.66 1.88
CA VAL A 20 -5.16 24.10 2.05
C VAL A 20 -6.33 24.53 1.16
N VAL A 21 -6.35 24.08 -0.10
CA VAL A 21 -7.46 24.34 -1.02
C VAL A 21 -8.78 23.81 -0.47
N PHE A 22 -8.78 22.60 0.09
CA PHE A 22 -9.93 22.01 0.75
C PHE A 22 -10.44 22.85 1.92
N LEU A 23 -9.56 23.31 2.81
CA LEU A 23 -9.93 24.17 3.94
C LEU A 23 -10.51 25.52 3.47
N LEU A 24 -9.92 26.11 2.42
CA LEU A 24 -10.46 27.33 1.79
C LEU A 24 -11.84 27.08 1.18
N CYS A 25 -12.06 25.93 0.54
CA CYS A 25 -13.37 25.54 0.01
C CYS A 25 -14.41 25.36 1.12
N LEU A 26 -14.04 24.72 2.25
CA LEU A 26 -14.92 24.61 3.41
C LEU A 26 -15.31 25.99 3.96
N ALA A 27 -14.33 26.89 4.11
CA ALA A 27 -14.59 28.26 4.56
C ALA A 27 -15.51 29.00 3.58
N TYR A 28 -15.21 28.95 2.28
CA TYR A 28 -16.04 29.54 1.24
C TYR A 28 -17.49 29.05 1.30
N LEU A 29 -17.69 27.73 1.36
CA LEU A 29 -19.03 27.13 1.45
C LEU A 29 -19.74 27.47 2.76
N ALA A 30 -19.02 27.62 3.88
CA ALA A 30 -19.61 28.02 5.15
C ALA A 30 -20.30 29.39 5.09
N PHE A 31 -19.74 30.32 4.31
CA PHE A 31 -20.30 31.67 4.13
C PHE A 31 -21.31 31.78 2.98
N THR A 32 -21.14 30.99 1.92
CA THR A 32 -21.92 31.13 0.68
C THR A 32 -23.09 30.15 0.58
N GLU A 33 -22.94 28.91 1.04
CA GLU A 33 -23.98 27.89 0.93
C GLU A 33 -25.06 28.09 2.01
N ARG A 34 -26.32 28.07 1.60
CA ARG A 34 -27.47 28.29 2.48
C ARG A 34 -28.40 27.08 2.56
N ASP A 35 -28.32 26.17 1.59
CA ASP A 35 -29.08 24.93 1.59
C ASP A 35 -28.63 24.00 2.72
N LYS A 36 -29.55 23.68 3.64
CA LYS A 36 -29.25 22.87 4.83
C LYS A 36 -28.74 21.47 4.48
N VAL A 37 -29.27 20.85 3.43
CA VAL A 37 -28.88 19.50 3.00
C VAL A 37 -27.46 19.53 2.47
N LYS A 38 -27.13 20.51 1.62
CA LYS A 38 -25.78 20.65 1.06
C LYS A 38 -24.75 21.02 2.13
N ARG A 39 -25.11 21.90 3.08
CA ARG A 39 -24.27 22.20 4.25
C ARG A 39 -24.00 20.96 5.10
N CYS A 40 -24.99 20.09 5.26
CA CYS A 40 -24.82 18.82 5.99
C CYS A 40 -23.74 17.95 5.34
N VAL A 41 -23.81 17.75 4.03
CA VAL A 41 -22.89 16.87 3.30
C VAL A 41 -21.51 17.49 3.09
N PHE A 42 -21.43 18.75 2.66
CA PHE A 42 -20.16 19.36 2.23
C PHE A 42 -19.43 20.16 3.32
N ILE A 43 -20.06 20.39 4.48
CA ILE A 43 -19.47 21.19 5.55
C ILE A 43 -19.51 20.43 6.88
N TYR A 44 -20.70 20.10 7.37
CA TYR A 44 -20.85 19.52 8.70
C TYR A 44 -20.25 18.12 8.79
N MET A 45 -20.50 17.25 7.81
CA MET A 45 -19.93 15.91 7.80
C MET A 45 -18.38 15.92 7.77
N PRO A 46 -17.70 16.65 6.86
CA PRO A 46 -16.24 16.76 6.90
C PRO A 46 -15.71 17.32 8.22
N LEU A 47 -16.35 18.37 8.78
CA LEU A 47 -15.92 18.96 10.04
C LEU A 47 -16.09 18.00 11.22
N VAL A 48 -17.19 17.27 11.28
CA VAL A 48 -17.42 16.24 12.31
C VAL A 48 -16.35 15.16 12.21
N VAL A 49 -16.04 14.67 11.01
CA VAL A 49 -14.96 13.67 10.82
C VAL A 49 -13.62 14.23 11.30
N ILE A 50 -13.27 15.47 10.98
CA ILE A 50 -12.03 16.11 11.45
C ILE A 50 -12.00 16.24 12.97
N ILE A 51 -13.10 16.69 13.59
CA ILE A 51 -13.19 16.83 15.06
C ILE A 51 -13.07 15.47 15.74
N VAL A 52 -13.79 14.47 15.25
CA VAL A 52 -13.73 13.09 15.75
C VAL A 52 -12.33 12.53 15.60
N PHE A 53 -11.68 12.75 14.46
CA PHE A 53 -10.31 12.29 14.19
C PHE A 53 -9.28 12.94 15.13
N LEU A 54 -9.42 14.24 15.40
CA LEU A 54 -8.52 14.98 16.30
C LEU A 54 -8.75 14.66 17.78
N CYS A 55 -9.90 14.06 18.12
CA CYS A 55 -10.23 13.72 19.49
C CYS A 55 -9.36 12.54 19.99
N PRO A 56 -8.55 12.71 21.05
CA PRO A 56 -7.70 11.64 21.59
C PRO A 56 -8.50 10.42 22.08
N LEU A 57 -9.74 10.62 22.50
CA LEU A 57 -10.63 9.53 22.92
C LEU A 57 -11.00 8.62 21.75
N THR A 58 -11.21 9.17 20.57
CA THR A 58 -11.46 8.40 19.35
C THR A 58 -10.27 7.52 19.03
N TYR A 59 -9.04 8.05 19.10
CA TYR A 59 -7.82 7.27 18.89
C TYR A 59 -7.74 6.08 19.85
N LYS A 60 -7.96 6.33 21.15
CA LYS A 60 -7.92 5.27 22.18
C LYS A 60 -9.02 4.22 21.99
N PHE A 61 -10.23 4.64 21.57
CA PHE A 61 -11.33 3.70 21.34
C PHE A 61 -11.11 2.90 20.06
N TYR A 62 -10.65 3.54 18.99
CA TYR A 62 -10.34 2.90 17.73
C TYR A 62 -9.28 1.81 17.92
N GLY A 63 -8.20 2.10 18.65
CA GLY A 63 -7.16 1.12 19.00
C GLY A 63 -7.63 -0.10 19.78
N LYS A 64 -8.80 -0.04 20.42
CA LYS A 64 -9.42 -1.20 21.09
C LYS A 64 -10.28 -2.04 20.16
N VAL A 65 -10.84 -1.43 19.12
CA VAL A 65 -11.76 -2.08 18.17
C VAL A 65 -11.02 -2.52 16.91
N SER A 66 -9.89 -1.89 16.60
CA SER A 66 -9.09 -2.07 15.39
C SER A 66 -7.64 -1.72 15.66
N GLU A 67 -6.75 -2.01 14.71
CA GLU A 67 -5.33 -1.73 14.86
C GLU A 67 -5.01 -0.24 14.78
N ASP A 68 -4.22 0.28 15.72
CA ASP A 68 -3.75 1.68 15.78
C ASP A 68 -3.17 2.18 14.46
N VAL A 69 -2.43 1.31 13.75
CA VAL A 69 -1.80 1.64 12.47
C VAL A 69 -2.79 1.97 11.37
N THR A 70 -4.05 1.56 11.49
CA THR A 70 -5.10 1.84 10.50
C THR A 70 -5.92 3.09 10.83
N TYR A 71 -5.60 3.80 11.92
CA TYR A 71 -6.35 4.98 12.36
C TYR A 71 -6.49 6.06 11.28
N TYR A 72 -5.49 6.19 10.39
CA TYR A 72 -5.52 7.13 9.28
C TYR A 72 -6.69 6.90 8.31
N ARG A 73 -7.30 5.70 8.27
CA ARG A 73 -8.43 5.37 7.39
C ARG A 73 -9.67 6.21 7.68
N LEU A 74 -9.81 6.74 8.90
CA LEU A 74 -10.88 7.68 9.22
C LEU A 74 -10.83 8.95 8.36
N LEU A 75 -9.64 9.35 7.89
CA LEU A 75 -9.49 10.50 6.98
C LEU A 75 -10.08 10.22 5.58
N TRP A 76 -10.23 8.95 5.19
CA TRP A 76 -10.88 8.56 3.93
C TRP A 76 -12.38 8.89 3.91
N LEU A 77 -12.99 9.06 5.08
CA LEU A 77 -14.38 9.52 5.19
C LEU A 77 -14.53 11.00 4.83
N ILE A 78 -13.45 11.78 4.77
CA ILE A 78 -13.52 13.19 4.41
C ILE A 78 -13.69 13.31 2.88
N PRO A 79 -14.81 13.87 2.38
CA PRO A 79 -15.05 14.01 0.95
C PRO A 79 -14.28 15.21 0.37
N VAL A 80 -12.95 15.16 0.41
CA VAL A 80 -12.07 16.26 -0.03
C VAL A 80 -12.36 16.64 -1.49
N THR A 81 -12.30 15.68 -2.41
CA THR A 81 -12.50 15.92 -3.84
C THR A 81 -13.91 16.43 -4.15
N PRO A 82 -15.01 15.81 -3.63
CA PRO A 82 -16.36 16.35 -3.82
C PRO A 82 -16.56 17.78 -3.28
N VAL A 83 -15.97 18.12 -2.12
CA VAL A 83 -16.07 19.47 -1.53
C VAL A 83 -15.39 20.50 -2.42
N ILE A 84 -14.17 20.21 -2.89
CA ILE A 84 -13.43 21.10 -3.81
C ILE A 84 -14.22 21.28 -5.11
N ALA A 85 -14.72 20.19 -5.70
CA ALA A 85 -15.50 20.24 -6.93
C ALA A 85 -16.79 21.07 -6.76
N TYR A 86 -17.54 20.84 -5.68
CA TYR A 86 -18.76 21.58 -5.39
C TYR A 86 -18.51 23.08 -5.17
N ALA A 87 -17.52 23.42 -4.34
CA ALA A 87 -17.13 24.81 -4.10
C ALA A 87 -16.70 25.52 -5.39
N SER A 88 -15.92 24.84 -6.23
CA SER A 88 -15.46 25.32 -7.53
C SER A 88 -16.63 25.64 -8.46
N VAL A 89 -17.57 24.70 -8.62
CA VAL A 89 -18.74 24.88 -9.48
C VAL A 89 -19.65 25.97 -8.92
N SER A 90 -19.92 25.96 -7.61
CA SER A 90 -20.72 26.99 -6.93
C SER A 90 -20.16 28.39 -7.18
N TYR A 91 -18.84 28.57 -7.01
CA TYR A 91 -18.16 29.82 -7.31
C TYR A 91 -18.34 30.26 -8.77
N LEU A 92 -18.10 29.36 -9.73
CA LEU A 92 -18.23 29.65 -11.16
C LEU A 92 -19.68 29.95 -11.57
N THR A 93 -20.69 29.38 -10.91
CA THR A 93 -22.11 29.69 -11.18
C THR A 93 -22.50 31.10 -10.74
N GLY A 94 -21.80 31.69 -9.77
CA GLY A 94 -22.00 33.08 -9.36
C GLY A 94 -21.51 34.12 -10.40
N ILE A 95 -20.70 33.71 -11.38
CA ILE A 95 -20.13 34.61 -12.39
C ILE A 95 -21.08 34.72 -13.59
N LYS A 96 -21.72 35.89 -13.75
CA LYS A 96 -22.69 36.15 -14.83
C LYS A 96 -22.06 36.30 -16.22
N SER A 97 -20.85 36.85 -16.30
CA SER A 97 -20.18 37.09 -17.59
C SER A 97 -19.50 35.82 -18.09
N GLY A 98 -19.92 35.32 -19.27
CA GLY A 98 -19.37 34.10 -19.86
C GLY A 98 -17.85 34.13 -20.03
N LYS A 99 -17.28 35.22 -20.55
CA LYS A 99 -15.82 35.38 -20.71
C LYS A 99 -15.08 35.29 -19.36
N LYS A 100 -15.59 35.98 -18.33
CA LYS A 100 -14.99 35.95 -16.98
C LYS A 100 -15.13 34.56 -16.34
N LYS A 101 -16.25 33.88 -16.57
CA LYS A 101 -16.50 32.52 -16.08
C LYS A 101 -15.51 31.52 -16.71
N THR A 102 -15.31 31.57 -18.02
CA THR A 102 -14.33 30.72 -18.71
C THR A 102 -12.91 30.99 -18.22
N LEU A 103 -12.52 32.26 -18.08
CA LEU A 103 -11.20 32.62 -17.57
C LEU A 103 -11.00 32.12 -16.13
N ALA A 104 -11.98 32.29 -15.25
CA ALA A 104 -11.94 31.79 -13.88
C ALA A 104 -11.87 30.26 -13.83
N ALA A 105 -12.60 29.56 -14.70
CA ALA A 105 -12.57 28.11 -14.78
C ALA A 105 -11.18 27.58 -15.21
N ILE A 106 -10.57 28.20 -16.23
CA ILE A 106 -9.21 27.86 -16.67
C ILE A 106 -8.21 28.14 -15.55
N ALA A 107 -8.28 29.31 -14.91
CA ALA A 107 -7.39 29.66 -13.82
C ALA A 107 -7.48 28.67 -12.65
N LEU A 108 -8.70 28.25 -12.28
CA LEU A 108 -8.93 27.26 -11.23
C LEU A 108 -8.40 25.87 -11.62
N ALA A 109 -8.62 25.44 -12.86
CA ALA A 109 -8.10 24.19 -13.37
C ALA A 109 -6.56 24.15 -13.35
N LEU A 110 -5.90 25.22 -13.79
CA LEU A 110 -4.44 25.34 -13.72
C LEU A 110 -3.96 25.36 -12.27
N PHE A 111 -4.61 26.13 -11.40
CA PHE A 111 -4.26 26.17 -9.98
C PHE A 111 -4.34 24.78 -9.32
N LEU A 112 -5.39 24.01 -9.61
CA LEU A 112 -5.51 22.63 -9.13
C LEU A 112 -4.45 21.70 -9.75
N ALA A 113 -4.18 21.83 -11.05
CA ALA A 113 -3.15 21.03 -11.72
C ALA A 113 -1.73 21.24 -11.14
N PHE A 114 -1.41 22.48 -10.74
CA PHE A 114 -0.14 22.82 -10.10
C PHE A 114 -0.15 22.71 -8.57
N SER A 115 -1.27 22.32 -7.95
CA SER A 115 -1.37 22.19 -6.49
C SER A 115 -0.70 20.93 -5.92
N GLY A 116 -0.23 20.02 -6.78
CA GLY A 116 0.38 18.75 -6.40
C GLY A 116 1.54 18.34 -7.32
N LYS A 117 2.02 17.12 -7.14
CA LYS A 117 3.03 16.50 -8.02
C LYS A 117 2.36 15.55 -8.99
N LEU A 118 2.90 15.45 -10.20
CA LEU A 118 2.42 14.50 -11.20
C LEU A 118 2.71 13.06 -10.72
N MET A 119 1.68 12.21 -10.65
CA MET A 119 1.83 10.83 -10.17
C MET A 119 2.84 10.02 -11.01
N TYR A 120 2.88 10.27 -12.31
CA TYR A 120 3.78 9.58 -13.25
C TYR A 120 5.27 9.89 -13.06
N THR A 121 5.63 10.88 -12.24
CA THR A 121 7.06 11.12 -11.90
C THR A 121 7.54 10.30 -10.71
N SER A 122 6.67 9.47 -10.14
CA SER A 122 7.03 8.56 -9.05
C SER A 122 7.99 7.48 -9.55
N VAL A 123 9.02 7.15 -8.77
CA VAL A 123 9.90 6.00 -9.04
C VAL A 123 9.14 4.66 -9.04
N HIS A 124 7.96 4.64 -8.40
CA HIS A 124 7.09 3.47 -8.35
C HIS A 124 6.14 3.36 -9.54
N MET A 125 6.15 4.32 -10.46
CA MET A 125 5.39 4.25 -11.70
C MET A 125 6.32 3.79 -12.81
N VAL A 126 6.27 2.49 -13.10
CA VAL A 126 7.05 1.85 -14.16
C VAL A 126 6.13 1.42 -15.29
N ASP A 127 6.67 1.36 -16.51
CA ASP A 127 5.93 0.81 -17.64
C ASP A 127 5.64 -0.68 -17.42
N ALA A 128 4.49 -1.13 -17.89
CA ALA A 128 4.10 -2.52 -17.77
C ALA A 128 4.96 -3.42 -18.66
N GLU A 129 5.62 -4.40 -18.06
CA GLU A 129 6.43 -5.40 -18.78
C GLU A 129 5.57 -6.49 -19.45
N ASN A 130 4.41 -6.79 -18.86
CA ASN A 130 3.49 -7.84 -19.31
C ASN A 130 2.02 -7.48 -19.03
N VAL A 131 1.11 -8.35 -19.47
CA VAL A 131 -0.36 -8.19 -19.32
C VAL A 131 -0.83 -8.17 -17.86
N TYR A 132 -0.02 -8.69 -16.94
CA TYR A 132 -0.32 -8.74 -15.52
C TYR A 132 0.13 -7.46 -14.78
N HIS A 133 0.84 -6.56 -15.47
CA HIS A 133 1.41 -5.33 -14.89
C HIS A 133 2.30 -5.61 -13.67
N MET A 134 3.07 -6.70 -13.70
CA MET A 134 4.04 -7.08 -12.68
C MET A 134 5.40 -7.40 -13.31
N PRO A 135 6.50 -7.41 -12.55
CA PRO A 135 7.80 -7.79 -13.09
C PRO A 135 7.76 -9.19 -13.71
N GLN A 136 8.29 -9.36 -14.92
CA GLN A 136 8.22 -10.64 -15.64
C GLN A 136 8.91 -11.78 -14.87
N VAL A 137 9.99 -11.48 -14.15
CA VAL A 137 10.69 -12.43 -13.28
C VAL A 137 9.78 -13.09 -12.24
N VAL A 138 8.76 -12.39 -11.73
CA VAL A 138 7.81 -12.97 -10.77
C VAL A 138 6.99 -14.06 -11.45
N VAL A 139 6.48 -13.76 -12.65
CA VAL A 139 5.68 -14.68 -13.46
C VAL A 139 6.47 -15.96 -13.73
N ASP A 140 7.69 -15.80 -14.24
CA ASP A 140 8.56 -16.90 -14.62
C ASP A 140 8.92 -17.78 -13.40
N ILE A 141 9.20 -17.17 -12.24
CA ILE A 141 9.44 -17.90 -10.98
C ILE A 141 8.20 -18.66 -10.53
N CYS A 142 7.03 -18.01 -10.55
CA CYS A 142 5.79 -18.63 -10.10
C CYS A 142 5.42 -19.83 -10.99
N ASP A 143 5.47 -19.67 -12.31
CA ASP A 143 5.22 -20.75 -13.27
C ASP A 143 6.22 -21.91 -13.09
N THR A 144 7.47 -21.63 -12.73
CA THR A 144 8.52 -22.64 -12.52
C THR A 144 8.32 -23.47 -11.25
N ILE A 145 7.76 -22.88 -10.19
CA ILE A 145 7.54 -23.56 -8.91
C ILE A 145 6.09 -24.04 -8.72
N HIS A 146 5.20 -23.69 -9.65
CA HIS A 146 3.82 -24.13 -9.63
C HIS A 146 3.73 -25.66 -9.69
N VAL A 147 2.78 -26.21 -8.94
CA VAL A 147 2.46 -27.63 -9.00
C VAL A 147 0.96 -27.79 -9.14
N ASP A 148 0.54 -28.33 -10.28
CA ASP A 148 -0.87 -28.57 -10.57
C ASP A 148 -1.52 -29.40 -9.46
N GLY A 149 -2.63 -28.90 -8.92
CA GLY A 149 -3.46 -29.63 -7.96
C GLY A 149 -3.01 -29.58 -6.51
N ARG A 150 -1.99 -28.78 -6.15
CA ARG A 150 -1.61 -28.56 -4.74
C ARG A 150 -1.02 -27.19 -4.46
N GLU A 151 -1.08 -26.79 -3.19
CA GLU A 151 -0.34 -25.64 -2.70
C GLU A 151 1.14 -25.98 -2.54
N VAL A 152 1.98 -24.99 -2.84
CA VAL A 152 3.42 -25.01 -2.54
C VAL A 152 3.74 -23.86 -1.62
N ARG A 153 4.72 -24.05 -0.73
CA ARG A 153 5.17 -23.00 0.17
C ARG A 153 6.55 -22.51 -0.23
N ALA A 154 6.71 -21.20 -0.37
CA ALA A 154 7.96 -20.59 -0.81
C ALA A 154 8.41 -19.44 0.10
N ALA A 155 9.71 -19.35 0.34
CA ALA A 155 10.35 -18.17 0.91
C ALA A 155 10.88 -17.30 -0.22
N MET A 156 10.57 -16.00 -0.23
CA MET A 156 10.93 -15.11 -1.32
C MET A 156 11.47 -13.76 -0.83
N PRO A 157 12.23 -13.03 -1.66
CA PRO A 157 12.62 -11.66 -1.40
C PRO A 157 11.41 -10.73 -1.28
N GLU A 158 11.57 -9.69 -0.48
CA GLU A 158 10.51 -8.74 -0.10
C GLU A 158 9.81 -8.09 -1.29
N GLU A 159 10.59 -7.77 -2.32
CA GLU A 159 10.14 -7.13 -3.55
C GLU A 159 9.21 -8.02 -4.39
N LEU A 160 9.30 -9.35 -4.26
CA LEU A 160 8.47 -10.30 -5.03
C LEU A 160 7.16 -10.65 -4.30
N MET A 161 7.18 -10.65 -2.96
CA MET A 161 6.09 -11.19 -2.13
C MET A 161 4.69 -10.67 -2.48
N GLN A 162 4.57 -9.38 -2.76
CA GLN A 162 3.27 -8.75 -3.05
C GLN A 162 2.67 -9.22 -4.39
N PHE A 163 3.53 -9.56 -5.35
CA PHE A 163 3.12 -9.96 -6.70
C PHE A 163 2.75 -11.44 -6.78
N VAL A 164 3.43 -12.30 -6.02
CA VAL A 164 3.24 -13.76 -6.04
C VAL A 164 1.79 -14.14 -5.77
N ARG A 165 1.19 -13.59 -4.70
CA ARG A 165 -0.22 -13.81 -4.37
C ARG A 165 -1.21 -13.21 -5.38
N GLN A 166 -0.80 -12.22 -6.15
CA GLN A 166 -1.62 -11.66 -7.22
C GLN A 166 -1.59 -12.52 -8.48
N TYR A 167 -0.47 -13.22 -8.71
CA TYR A 167 -0.27 -14.07 -9.88
C TYR A 167 -0.82 -15.48 -9.68
N ASP A 168 -0.36 -16.18 -8.63
CA ASP A 168 -0.73 -17.56 -8.35
C ASP A 168 -1.10 -17.76 -6.87
N PRO A 169 -2.39 -18.03 -6.56
CA PRO A 169 -2.84 -18.23 -5.19
C PRO A 169 -2.37 -19.57 -4.58
N CYS A 170 -1.90 -20.53 -5.39
CA CYS A 170 -1.40 -21.82 -4.91
C CYS A 170 0.00 -21.71 -4.28
N ILE A 171 0.71 -20.60 -4.50
CA ILE A 171 2.00 -20.32 -3.89
C ILE A 171 1.79 -19.58 -2.56
N CYS A 172 1.93 -20.30 -1.47
CA CYS A 172 1.87 -19.79 -0.11
C CYS A 172 3.24 -19.27 0.34
N LEU A 173 3.32 -18.04 0.85
CA LEU A 173 4.59 -17.52 1.37
C LEU A 173 4.90 -18.08 2.77
N ALA A 174 6.15 -18.47 3.01
CA ALA A 174 6.65 -18.95 4.30
C ALA A 174 6.59 -17.86 5.40
N TYR A 175 6.67 -16.60 5.00
CA TYR A 175 6.44 -15.41 5.81
C TYR A 175 5.88 -14.30 4.93
N GLY A 176 4.93 -13.53 5.46
CA GLY A 176 4.21 -12.52 4.68
C GLY A 176 4.71 -11.09 4.86
N ARG A 177 4.09 -10.16 4.12
CA ARG A 177 4.38 -8.73 4.17
C ARG A 177 4.24 -8.12 5.57
N GLN A 178 3.45 -8.73 6.47
CA GLN A 178 3.28 -8.23 7.83
C GLN A 178 4.61 -8.10 8.59
N TYR A 179 5.57 -9.01 8.34
CA TYR A 179 6.91 -8.96 8.94
C TYR A 179 7.82 -7.88 8.34
N LEU A 180 7.47 -7.35 7.16
CA LEU A 180 8.22 -6.29 6.47
C LEU A 180 7.80 -4.91 6.92
N MET A 181 6.55 -4.76 7.35
CA MET A 181 6.00 -3.45 7.67
C MET A 181 6.48 -2.92 9.03
N GLY A 182 7.16 -3.73 9.87
CA GLY A 182 7.65 -3.32 11.20
C GLY A 182 6.53 -2.89 12.16
N ILE A 183 5.28 -3.14 11.78
CA ILE A 183 4.05 -2.74 12.47
C ILE A 183 3.60 -3.83 13.44
N TYR A 184 3.90 -5.08 13.13
CA TYR A 184 3.58 -6.24 13.96
C TYR A 184 4.85 -6.71 14.64
N ALA A 185 4.87 -6.72 15.98
CA ALA A 185 5.91 -7.36 16.77
C ALA A 185 5.69 -8.88 16.78
N GLU A 186 5.62 -9.47 15.59
CA GLU A 186 5.49 -10.91 15.41
C GLU A 186 6.86 -11.47 15.03
N GLU A 187 7.35 -12.37 15.85
CA GLU A 187 8.57 -13.12 15.58
C GLU A 187 8.26 -14.22 14.56
N ASN A 188 9.17 -14.40 13.60
CA ASN A 188 9.14 -15.54 12.70
C ASN A 188 10.58 -16.04 12.58
N ASP A 189 10.91 -16.97 13.46
CA ASP A 189 12.16 -17.74 13.49
C ASP A 189 12.65 -18.21 12.11
N PHE A 190 11.79 -18.61 11.18
CA PHE A 190 12.21 -18.98 9.82
C PHE A 190 12.68 -17.75 9.03
N ARG A 191 11.96 -16.63 9.10
CA ARG A 191 12.39 -15.35 8.52
C ARG A 191 13.69 -14.88 9.16
N ASP A 192 13.80 -14.98 10.48
CA ASP A 192 14.97 -14.53 11.23
C ASP A 192 16.19 -15.39 10.86
N ALA A 193 16.01 -16.69 10.67
CA ALA A 193 17.03 -17.59 10.13
C ALA A 193 17.44 -17.19 8.70
N MET A 194 16.48 -16.86 7.82
CA MET A 194 16.74 -16.37 6.46
C MET A 194 17.56 -15.07 6.46
N ILE A 195 17.29 -14.15 7.39
CA ILE A 195 18.04 -12.89 7.55
C ILE A 195 19.44 -13.15 8.10
N ALA A 196 19.55 -14.00 9.13
CA ALA A 196 20.82 -14.38 9.74
C ALA A 196 21.67 -15.28 8.84
N ARG A 197 21.10 -15.82 7.75
CA ARG A 197 21.70 -16.83 6.88
C ARG A 197 22.13 -18.08 7.65
N ASP A 198 21.33 -18.48 8.64
CA ASP A 198 21.54 -19.70 9.42
C ASP A 198 21.04 -20.92 8.63
N THR A 199 21.94 -21.56 7.91
CA THR A 199 21.64 -22.63 6.93
C THR A 199 21.12 -23.90 7.59
N GLU A 200 21.58 -24.21 8.81
CA GLU A 200 21.09 -25.35 9.60
C GLU A 200 19.64 -25.11 10.05
N LEU A 201 19.36 -23.92 10.58
CA LEU A 201 18.03 -23.56 11.04
C LEU A 201 17.04 -23.40 9.87
N ILE A 202 17.47 -22.80 8.75
CA ILE A 202 16.67 -22.72 7.51
C ILE A 202 16.30 -24.12 7.02
N GLY A 203 17.25 -25.05 6.97
CA GLY A 203 17.00 -26.42 6.52
C GLY A 203 16.02 -27.15 7.42
N THR A 204 16.25 -27.06 8.73
CA THR A 204 15.42 -27.71 9.76
C THR A 204 14.00 -27.16 9.80
N LEU A 205 13.85 -25.84 9.97
CA LEU A 205 12.54 -25.19 10.03
C LEU A 205 11.82 -25.26 8.68
N GLY A 206 12.55 -25.16 7.57
CA GLY A 206 12.00 -25.28 6.23
C GLY A 206 11.37 -26.65 6.00
N THR A 207 12.03 -27.72 6.45
CA THR A 207 11.47 -29.08 6.38
C THR A 207 10.24 -29.23 7.30
N ILE A 208 10.32 -28.78 8.55
CA ILE A 208 9.21 -28.86 9.53
C ILE A 208 7.98 -28.09 9.05
N ARG A 209 8.19 -26.95 8.39
CA ARG A 209 7.12 -26.05 7.92
C ARG A 209 6.72 -26.31 6.47
N GLU A 210 7.24 -27.37 5.86
CA GLU A 210 6.98 -27.74 4.48
C GLU A 210 7.24 -26.57 3.51
N VAL A 211 8.33 -25.83 3.71
CA VAL A 211 8.82 -24.85 2.74
C VAL A 211 9.47 -25.64 1.61
N HIS A 212 8.85 -25.57 0.43
CA HIS A 212 9.24 -26.32 -0.75
C HIS A 212 10.35 -25.60 -1.51
N TYR A 213 10.29 -24.27 -1.56
CA TYR A 213 11.21 -23.45 -2.33
C TYR A 213 11.76 -22.27 -1.52
N ILE A 214 13.03 -21.95 -1.72
CA ILE A 214 13.66 -20.72 -1.24
C ILE A 214 14.20 -19.96 -2.44
N ILE A 215 13.75 -18.73 -2.60
CA ILE A 215 14.20 -17.83 -3.66
C ILE A 215 15.08 -16.76 -3.02
N VAL A 216 16.28 -16.54 -3.55
CA VAL A 216 17.21 -15.49 -3.11
C VAL A 216 17.61 -14.58 -4.26
N ARG A 217 18.02 -13.36 -3.93
CA ARG A 217 18.45 -12.35 -4.90
C ARG A 217 19.75 -12.76 -5.61
N PRO A 218 20.01 -12.25 -6.82
CA PRO A 218 21.32 -12.37 -7.45
C PRO A 218 22.43 -11.81 -6.54
N GLY A 219 23.52 -12.56 -6.35
CA GLY A 219 24.63 -12.16 -5.48
C GLY A 219 24.39 -12.40 -3.97
N GLU A 220 23.22 -12.93 -3.61
CA GLU A 220 22.88 -13.35 -2.24
C GLU A 220 22.83 -14.89 -2.12
N GLU A 221 23.69 -15.60 -2.87
CA GLU A 221 23.94 -17.02 -2.71
C GLU A 221 24.21 -17.38 -1.24
N PHE A 222 23.81 -18.59 -0.83
CA PHE A 222 24.32 -19.16 0.41
C PHE A 222 25.75 -19.65 0.20
N GLU A 223 26.67 -19.28 1.09
CA GLU A 223 28.05 -19.80 1.07
C GLU A 223 28.06 -21.32 1.31
N GLU A 224 27.20 -21.78 2.22
CA GLU A 224 26.89 -23.18 2.48
C GLU A 224 25.39 -23.42 2.26
N LEU A 225 25.00 -24.46 1.53
CA LEU A 225 23.58 -24.70 1.25
C LEU A 225 22.82 -25.09 2.54
N PRO A 226 21.61 -24.57 2.75
CA PRO A 226 20.73 -25.06 3.80
C PRO A 226 20.50 -26.57 3.67
N VAL A 227 20.48 -27.27 4.81
CA VAL A 227 20.25 -28.71 4.84
C VAL A 227 18.93 -29.05 4.15
N ASN A 228 18.91 -30.12 3.35
CA ASN A 228 17.77 -30.56 2.55
C ASN A 228 17.37 -29.61 1.41
N TYR A 229 18.18 -28.60 1.06
CA TYR A 229 17.93 -27.78 -0.13
C TYR A 229 19.01 -27.99 -1.18
N GLU A 230 18.60 -28.05 -2.43
CA GLU A 230 19.48 -28.06 -3.59
C GLU A 230 19.12 -26.92 -4.55
N GLU A 231 20.09 -26.44 -5.33
CA GLU A 231 19.81 -25.49 -6.40
C GLU A 231 18.93 -26.17 -7.47
N TYR A 232 17.78 -25.56 -7.76
CA TYR A 232 16.78 -26.09 -8.68
C TYR A 232 16.78 -25.32 -10.01
N ALA A 233 16.84 -23.99 -9.96
CA ALA A 233 16.83 -23.15 -11.14
C ALA A 233 17.41 -21.76 -10.87
N ARG A 234 17.77 -21.06 -11.94
CA ARG A 234 18.10 -19.64 -11.93
C ARG A 234 17.27 -18.89 -12.97
N ILE A 235 16.57 -17.84 -12.55
CA ILE A 235 15.66 -17.06 -13.39
C ILE A 235 15.97 -15.59 -13.18
N ASP A 236 16.41 -14.91 -14.26
CA ASP A 236 16.79 -13.49 -14.24
C ASP A 236 17.75 -13.13 -13.08
N GLY A 237 18.69 -14.03 -12.80
CA GLY A 237 19.67 -13.91 -11.72
C GLY A 237 19.17 -14.33 -10.33
N PHE A 238 17.86 -14.44 -10.09
CA PHE A 238 17.33 -15.04 -8.87
C PHE A 238 17.62 -16.53 -8.85
N ILE A 239 17.88 -17.06 -7.66
CA ILE A 239 18.26 -18.46 -7.46
C ILE A 239 17.16 -19.14 -6.68
N ILE A 240 16.69 -20.25 -7.21
CA ILE A 240 15.62 -21.06 -6.64
C ILE A 240 16.25 -22.31 -6.08
N TYR A 241 16.14 -22.49 -4.77
CA TYR A 241 16.48 -23.74 -4.10
C TYR A 241 15.21 -24.54 -3.83
N LYS A 242 15.27 -25.85 -4.05
CA LYS A 242 14.17 -26.78 -3.80
C LYS A 242 14.50 -27.68 -2.62
N ASN A 243 13.52 -27.89 -1.75
CA ASN A 243 13.64 -28.84 -0.65
C ASN A 243 13.57 -30.28 -1.20
N THR A 244 14.56 -31.11 -0.90
CA THR A 244 14.69 -32.48 -1.39
C THR A 244 13.90 -33.50 -0.56
N VAL A 245 13.43 -33.11 0.62
CA VAL A 245 12.70 -33.97 1.56
C VAL A 245 11.20 -33.68 1.55
N VAL A 246 10.80 -32.44 1.29
CA VAL A 246 9.39 -32.05 1.20
C VAL A 246 8.84 -32.41 -0.18
N SER A 247 7.87 -33.34 -0.23
CA SER A 247 7.33 -33.81 -1.50
C SER A 247 6.59 -32.70 -2.25
N THR A 248 6.84 -32.65 -3.56
CA THR A 248 6.09 -31.85 -4.55
C THR A 248 5.12 -32.70 -5.38
N SER A 249 4.94 -33.99 -5.07
CA SER A 249 3.96 -34.85 -5.75
C SER A 249 2.55 -34.65 -5.18
N VAL A 250 1.55 -34.90 -6.02
CA VAL A 250 0.13 -35.04 -5.61
C VAL A 250 -0.13 -36.48 -5.16
#